data_AF-A0A4P7W2J9-F1
#
_entry.id   AF-A0A4P7W2J9-F1
#
_cell.length_a   1.000
_cell.length_b   1.000
_cell.length_c   1.000
_cell.angle_alpha   90.00
_cell.angle_beta   90.00
_cell.angle_gamma   90.00
#
_symmetry.space_group_name_H-M   'P 1'
#
loop_
_entity.id
_entity.type
_entity.pdbx_description
1 polymer ?
#
loop_
_entity_poly.entity_id
_entity_poly.type
_entity_poly.pdbx_seq_one_letter_code
_entity_poly.pdbx_strand_id
1 'polypeptide(L)'
;MPKNYNLYLKGYVGDWDFSADMVNAVLDRHKDKEVCVLIDSTGARVNTALSISSLFKLHGNVHCHYVGMNASAATIASMGPSTFPSTQTPSSSCTSA
;
A
#
# COMPACT_ATOMS: atom_id res chain seq x y z
N MET A 1 -13.33 6.43 -13.24
CA MET A 1 -12.32 5.69 -14.02
C MET A 1 -11.79 4.57 -13.14
N PRO A 2 -11.73 3.30 -13.58
CA PRO A 2 -11.29 2.21 -12.72
C PRO A 2 -9.80 2.42 -12.45
N LYS A 3 -9.45 2.60 -11.18
CA LYS A 3 -8.06 2.76 -10.76
C LYS A 3 -7.43 1.35 -10.75
N ASN A 4 -6.50 1.09 -11.66
CA ASN A 4 -5.75 -0.17 -11.67
C ASN A 4 -4.77 -0.14 -10.49
N TYR A 5 -5.12 -0.81 -9.39
CA TYR A 5 -4.22 -1.00 -8.27
C TYR A 5 -3.57 -2.37 -8.38
N ASN A 6 -2.27 -2.44 -8.14
CA ASN A 6 -1.52 -3.69 -8.09
C ASN A 6 -1.81 -4.45 -6.80
N LEU A 7 -2.20 -3.73 -5.75
CA LEU A 7 -2.38 -4.29 -4.42
C LEU A 7 -3.59 -3.65 -3.73
N TYR A 8 -4.47 -4.49 -3.19
CA TYR A 8 -5.66 -4.06 -2.46
C TYR A 8 -5.53 -4.56 -1.02
N LEU A 9 -5.21 -3.65 -0.11
CA LEU A 9 -5.10 -3.90 1.32
C LEU A 9 -6.40 -3.52 1.99
N LYS A 10 -7.31 -4.50 2.10
CA LYS A 10 -8.65 -4.31 2.68
C LYS A 10 -8.83 -5.11 3.96
N GLY A 11 -9.57 -4.54 4.92
CA GLY A 11 -9.96 -5.24 6.14
C GLY A 11 -8.93 -5.17 7.27
N TYR A 12 -8.64 -6.30 7.93
CA TYR A 12 -7.83 -6.36 9.16
C TYR A 12 -6.34 -6.54 8.86
N VAL A 13 -5.48 -5.66 9.39
CA VAL A 13 -4.01 -5.74 9.20
C VAL A 13 -3.43 -7.00 9.86
N GLY A 14 -2.81 -7.88 9.08
CA GLY A 14 -2.25 -9.16 9.53
C GLY A 14 -3.12 -10.38 9.23
N ASP A 15 -4.25 -10.19 8.56
CA ASP A 15 -5.02 -11.30 7.99
C ASP A 15 -4.38 -11.79 6.67
N TRP A 16 -4.89 -12.89 6.09
CA TRP A 16 -4.33 -13.51 4.88
C TRP A 16 -4.15 -12.50 3.73
N ASP A 17 -5.17 -11.66 3.53
CA ASP A 17 -5.23 -10.63 2.47
C ASP A 17 -4.50 -9.32 2.83
N PHE A 18 -4.01 -9.18 4.07
CA PHE A 18 -3.24 -8.02 4.54
C PHE A 18 -2.03 -8.49 5.37
N SER A 19 -1.26 -9.44 4.83
CA SER A 19 -0.05 -9.97 5.43
C SER A 19 1.21 -9.38 4.79
N ALA A 20 2.30 -9.30 5.58
CA ALA A 20 3.57 -8.78 5.08
C ALA A 20 4.17 -9.69 3.98
N ASP A 21 3.99 -11.00 4.09
CA ASP A 21 4.48 -11.97 3.11
C ASP A 21 3.77 -11.84 1.75
N MET A 22 2.44 -11.64 1.76
CA MET A 22 1.67 -11.38 0.54
C MET A 22 2.11 -10.08 -0.12
N VAL A 23 2.25 -9.01 0.67
CA VAL A 23 2.74 -7.72 0.18
C VAL A 23 4.14 -7.85 -0.40
N ASN A 24 5.05 -8.54 0.31
CA ASN A 24 6.40 -8.77 -0.17
C ASN A 24 6.40 -9.52 -1.50
N ALA A 25 5.62 -10.60 -1.63
CA ALA A 25 5.53 -11.38 -2.86
C ALA A 25 5.04 -10.55 -4.06
N VAL A 26 4.11 -9.61 -3.86
CA VAL A 26 3.65 -8.72 -4.93
C VAL A 26 4.72 -7.67 -5.25
N LEU A 27 5.34 -7.05 -4.24
CA LEU A 27 6.43 -6.10 -4.46
C LEU A 27 7.62 -6.75 -5.18
N ASP A 28 7.94 -8.00 -4.85
CA ASP A 28 9.02 -8.77 -5.47
C ASP A 28 8.78 -9.00 -6.96
N ARG A 29 7.52 -9.28 -7.34
CA ARG A 29 7.09 -9.39 -8.75
C ARG A 29 7.14 -8.07 -9.50
N HIS A 30 7.12 -6.94 -8.78
CA HIS A 30 7.08 -5.59 -9.31
C HIS A 30 8.33 -4.78 -8.93
N LYS A 31 9.48 -5.41 -8.66
CA LYS A 31 10.72 -4.74 -8.21
C LYS A 31 11.11 -3.51 -9.04
N ASP A 32 10.95 -3.59 -10.36
CA ASP A 32 11.35 -2.52 -11.30
C ASP A 32 10.17 -1.66 -11.77
N LYS A 33 8.98 -1.82 -11.17
CA LYS A 33 7.74 -1.16 -11.59
C LYS A 33 7.12 -0.40 -10.44
N GLU A 34 6.39 0.66 -10.79
CA GLU A 34 5.57 1.36 -9.82
C GLU A 34 4.44 0.46 -9.31
N VAL A 35 4.23 0.46 -7.99
CA VAL A 35 3.18 -0.33 -7.34
C VAL A 35 2.16 0.62 -6.72
N CYS A 36 0.95 0.61 -7.26
CA CYS A 36 -0.16 1.38 -6.72
C CYS A 36 -0.93 0.51 -5.73
N VAL A 37 -0.99 0.93 -4.46
CA VAL A 37 -1.63 0.20 -3.36
C VAL A 37 -2.88 0.94 -2.92
N LEU A 38 -4.03 0.28 -2.91
CA LEU A 38 -5.24 0.79 -2.28
C LEU A 38 -5.34 0.29 -0.85
N ILE A 39 -5.57 1.19 0.10
CA ILE A 39 -5.70 0.89 1.52
C ILE A 39 -7.11 1.28 2.00
N ASP A 40 -7.82 0.28 2.52
CA ASP A 40 -9.15 0.40 3.13
C ASP A 40 -9.23 -0.54 4.34
N SER A 41 -8.71 -0.09 5.49
CA SER A 41 -8.52 -0.93 6.66
C SER A 41 -8.82 -0.21 7.97
N THR A 42 -9.51 -0.93 8.86
CA THR A 42 -9.82 -0.51 10.23
C THR A 42 -8.61 -0.60 11.17
N GLY A 43 -7.43 -0.95 10.66
CA GLY A 43 -6.23 -1.20 11.47
C GLY A 43 -6.19 -2.61 12.04
N ALA A 44 -5.12 -2.92 12.80
CA ALA A 44 -4.93 -4.11 13.61
C ALA A 44 -3.48 -4.26 14.12
N ARG A 45 -2.71 -5.23 13.60
CA ARG A 45 -1.39 -5.64 14.08
C ARG A 45 -0.33 -4.65 13.62
N VAL A 46 0.16 -3.84 14.55
CA VAL A 46 1.17 -2.80 14.31
C VAL A 46 2.51 -3.39 13.84
N ASN A 47 2.88 -4.57 14.33
CA ASN A 47 4.10 -5.27 13.88
C ASN A 47 4.05 -5.59 12.38
N THR A 48 2.93 -6.12 11.87
CA THR A 48 2.75 -6.38 10.44
C THR A 48 2.79 -5.09 9.62
N ALA A 49 2.16 -4.03 10.11
CA ALA A 49 2.22 -2.73 9.46
C ALA A 49 3.63 -2.16 9.36
N LEU A 50 4.45 -2.29 10.41
CA LEU A 50 5.85 -1.85 10.39
C LEU A 50 6.70 -2.66 9.41
N SER A 51 6.47 -3.97 9.31
CA SER A 51 7.10 -4.81 8.29
C SER A 51 6.72 -4.36 6.89
N ILE A 52 5.43 -4.12 6.62
CA ILE A 52 4.94 -3.62 5.31
C ILE A 52 5.53 -2.25 4.99
N SER A 53 5.55 -1.34 5.96
CA SER A 53 6.17 -0.02 5.83
C SER A 53 7.65 -0.12 5.43
N SER A 54 8.37 -1.08 6.02
CA SER A 54 9.77 -1.32 5.69
C SER A 54 9.94 -1.88 4.28
N LEU A 55 9.07 -2.81 3.87
CA LEU A 55 9.07 -3.36 2.51
C LEU A 55 8.80 -2.28 1.45
N PHE A 56 7.84 -1.39 1.72
CA PHE A 56 7.57 -0.24 0.84
C PHE A 56 8.76 0.71 0.74
N LYS A 57 9.49 0.95 1.84
CA LYS A 57 10.75 1.72 1.82
C LYS A 57 11.83 1.04 0.99
N LEU A 58 11.98 -0.27 1.15
CA LEU A 58 12.98 -1.06 0.41
C LEU A 58 12.68 -1.10 -1.09
N HIS A 59 11.41 -1.13 -1.47
CA HIS A 59 10.98 -1.10 -2.86
C HIS A 59 11.14 0.29 -3.49
N GLY A 60 10.82 1.36 -2.73
CA GLY A 60 11.12 2.74 -3.12
C GLY A 60 10.18 3.36 -4.17
N ASN A 61 9.37 2.57 -4.88
CA ASN A 61 8.44 3.04 -5.92
C ASN A 61 7.00 2.55 -5.67
N VAL A 62 6.49 2.83 -4.47
CA VAL A 62 5.14 2.43 -4.02
C VAL A 62 4.29 3.66 -3.77
N HIS A 63 3.07 3.68 -4.30
CA HIS A 63 2.10 4.76 -4.12
C HIS A 63 0.86 4.24 -3.39
N CYS A 64 0.68 4.68 -2.14
CA CYS A 64 -0.48 4.30 -1.33
C CYS A 64 -1.64 5.29 -1.52
N HIS A 65 -2.82 4.76 -1.85
CA HIS A 65 -4.06 5.50 -1.98
C HIS A 65 -5.08 5.02 -0.95
N TYR A 66 -5.60 5.95 -0.16
CA TYR A 66 -6.61 5.66 0.85
C TYR A 66 -8.00 5.76 0.26
N VAL A 67 -8.82 4.72 0.48
CA VAL A 67 -10.23 4.72 0.09
C VAL A 67 -11.02 4.15 1.27
N GLY A 68 -12.05 4.86 1.74
CA GLY A 68 -12.84 4.40 2.89
C GLY A 68 -12.20 4.75 4.23
N MET A 69 -11.98 3.75 5.09
CA MET A 69 -11.45 3.93 6.45
C MET A 69 -9.98 3.52 6.50
N ASN A 70 -9.11 4.38 7.05
CA ASN A 70 -7.72 4.03 7.33
C ASN A 70 -7.41 4.35 8.79
N ALA A 71 -7.24 3.32 9.62
CA ALA A 71 -7.06 3.48 11.06
C ALA A 71 -5.81 2.75 11.59
N SER A 72 -5.13 3.37 12.55
CA SER A 72 -4.04 2.79 13.35
C SER A 72 -2.92 2.16 12.50
N ALA A 73 -2.75 0.83 12.56
CA ALA A 73 -1.70 0.10 11.88
C ALA A 73 -1.70 0.33 10.35
N ALA A 74 -2.86 0.52 9.73
CA ALA A 74 -2.92 0.77 8.29
C ALA A 74 -2.28 2.12 7.89
N THR A 75 -2.34 3.13 8.77
CA THR A 75 -1.59 4.39 8.61
C THR A 75 -0.08 4.18 8.73
N ILE A 76 0.37 3.31 9.64
CA ILE A 76 1.81 3.03 9.80
C ILE A 76 2.36 2.30 8.57
N ALA A 77 1.59 1.35 8.03
CA ALA A 77 1.93 0.63 6.81
C ALA A 77 2.10 1.60 5.63
N SER A 78 1.27 2.63 5.56
CA SER A 78 1.26 3.60 4.47
C SER A 78 2.26 4.76 4.63
N MET A 79 2.95 4.85 5.77
CA MET A 79 4.08 5.77 5.99
C MET A 79 5.41 5.22 5.46
N GLY A 80 5.42 3.98 4.98
CA GLY A 80 6.58 3.34 4.36
C GLY A 80 7.06 4.03 3.09
N PRO A 81 6.20 4.17 2.07
CA PRO A 81 6.57 4.86 0.85
C PRO A 81 6.73 6.36 1.08
N SER A 82 7.49 7.02 0.22
CA SER A 82 7.54 8.47 0.07
C SER A 82 6.16 9.00 -0.35
N THR A 83 5.22 9.07 0.58
CA THR A 83 3.90 9.65 0.36
C THR A 83 3.96 11.13 0.74
N PHE A 84 3.59 12.03 -0.19
CA PHE A 84 2.64 13.16 -0.06
C PHE A 84 2.89 14.19 -1.20
N PRO A 85 1.84 14.68 -1.91
CA PRO A 85 0.80 15.49 -1.27
C PRO A 85 -0.66 15.10 -1.56
N SER A 86 -1.42 15.12 -0.45
CA SER A 86 -2.82 15.49 -0.16
C SER A 86 -3.83 15.97 -1.21
N THR A 87 -3.61 15.92 -2.52
CA THR A 87 -4.64 16.30 -3.49
C THR A 87 -4.58 15.37 -4.67
N GLN A 88 -5.75 15.09 -5.24
CA GLN A 88 -5.98 14.36 -6.47
C GLN A 88 -5.00 14.74 -7.59
N THR A 89 -3.84 14.10 -7.64
CA THR A 89 -3.04 13.95 -8.84
C THR A 89 -2.48 12.55 -8.78
N PRO A 90 -3.16 11.58 -9.41
CA PRO A 90 -2.59 10.25 -9.52
C PRO A 90 -1.29 10.39 -10.33
N SER A 91 -0.23 9.72 -9.87
CA SER A 91 0.97 9.55 -10.67
C SER A 91 0.54 9.02 -12.04
N SER A 92 1.09 9.61 -13.10
CA SER A 92 0.69 9.38 -14.49
C SER A 92 0.80 7.91 -14.92
N SER A 93 1.57 7.11 -14.19
CA SER A 93 1.76 5.66 -14.24
C SER A 93 0.63 4.85 -13.60
N CYS A 94 0.05 5.29 -12.48
CA CYS A 94 -1.17 4.69 -11.90
C CYS A 94 -2.46 5.09 -12.65
N THR A 95 -2.33 5.90 -13.72
CA THR A 95 -3.45 6.45 -14.51
C THR A 95 -3.38 6.09 -16.00
N SER A 96 -2.32 5.42 -16.46
CA SER A 96 -2.12 5.17 -17.90
C SER A 96 -1.89 3.70 -18.22
N ALA A 97 -2.71 3.24 -19.16
CA ALA A 97 -2.84 1.91 -19.78
C ALA A 97 -3.81 0.94 -19.10
#